data_AF-A0A9P6J8U9-F1
#
_entry.id   AF-A0A9P6J8U9-F1
#
_cell.length_a   1.000
_cell.length_b   1.000
_cell.length_c   1.000
_cell.angle_alpha   90.00
_cell.angle_beta   90.00
_cell.angle_gamma   90.00
#
_symmetry.space_group_name_H-M   'P 1'
#
loop_
_entity.id
_entity.type
_entity.pdbx_description
1 polymer ?
#
loop_
_entity_poly.entity_id
_entity_poly.type
_entity_poly.pdbx_seq_one_letter_code
_entity_poly.pdbx_strand_id
1 'polypeptide(L)'
;MVFFNAKSISSLVVGGVLMIQAALTGVEGQAWRAHHGLTGAAFQTQFNNYVSQGYRLTHLDGYGLNNVAYFAAIYEQTSGPAWVAKFGLTSAGYQEQFDTLVKDGYRLKKVNGYSVNGSERFAAIWDKSSGAAWVARHNLDSAQYQAAFNTYVSQGYRLKHVSGYAVGTTAKYAAVFDKSAGPKFAARHGLTSAQYQAEVTKLKGEGYRPVSIDAYTVNGQNLFAAVWEQTTGPDWAARHNLTSAQFQAEFDRLVKLGFKLISVSGYGSGSALYAGLWTK
;
A
#
# COMPACT_ATOMS: atom_id res chain seq x y z
N MET A 1 42.42 0.95 9.28
CA MET A 1 41.62 -0.28 9.14
C MET A 1 40.70 -0.33 10.35
N VAL A 2 39.45 0.13 10.21
CA VAL A 2 38.47 0.17 11.29
C VAL A 2 37.27 -0.62 10.80
N PHE A 3 37.07 -1.79 11.39
CA PHE A 3 35.87 -2.60 11.19
C PHE A 3 34.73 -1.96 11.97
N PHE A 4 33.65 -1.59 11.29
CA PHE A 4 32.40 -1.24 11.95
C PHE A 4 31.33 -2.31 11.69
N ASN A 5 30.75 -2.69 12.82
CA ASN A 5 29.94 -3.86 13.09
C ASN A 5 28.54 -3.69 12.47
N ALA A 6 28.22 -4.48 11.45
CA ALA A 6 26.84 -4.65 11.01
C ALA A 6 26.05 -5.29 12.17
N LYS A 7 25.10 -4.56 12.77
CA LYS A 7 24.13 -5.19 13.68
C LYS A 7 23.31 -6.20 12.87
N SER A 8 23.74 -7.45 12.91
CA SER A 8 23.01 -8.59 12.40
C SER A 8 21.70 -8.72 13.18
N ILE A 9 20.58 -8.85 12.49
CA ILE A 9 19.39 -9.46 13.06
C ILE A 9 19.69 -10.96 13.11
N SER A 10 20.21 -11.43 14.25
CA SER A 10 20.48 -12.83 14.51
C SER A 10 19.16 -13.59 14.69
N SER A 11 18.90 -14.57 13.83
CA SER A 11 17.83 -15.55 14.01
C SER A 11 18.23 -16.60 15.04
N LEU A 12 17.45 -16.76 16.11
CA LEU A 12 17.52 -17.91 17.01
C LEU A 12 16.20 -18.69 16.89
N VAL A 13 16.27 -19.97 16.53
CA VAL A 13 15.11 -20.87 16.44
C VAL A 13 15.03 -21.67 17.73
N VAL A 14 13.92 -21.56 18.47
CA VAL A 14 13.47 -22.57 19.44
C VAL A 14 11.94 -22.65 19.40
N GLY A 15 11.38 -23.81 19.03
CA GLY A 15 9.98 -24.18 19.29
C GLY A 15 8.89 -23.61 18.36
N GLY A 16 8.73 -24.16 17.15
CA GLY A 16 7.41 -24.38 16.54
C GLY A 16 6.58 -23.21 15.98
N VAL A 17 7.01 -21.94 16.08
CA VAL A 17 6.48 -20.82 15.27
C VAL A 17 7.63 -19.94 14.79
N LEU A 18 7.98 -20.06 13.51
CA LEU A 18 9.03 -19.27 12.87
C LEU A 18 8.40 -18.16 12.02
N MET A 19 8.55 -16.89 12.41
CA MET A 19 8.50 -15.74 11.49
C MET A 19 9.32 -14.59 12.07
N ILE A 20 10.61 -14.55 11.73
CA ILE A 20 11.40 -13.32 11.82
C ILE A 20 12.19 -13.17 10.53
N GLN A 21 11.76 -12.25 9.66
CA GLN A 21 12.71 -11.25 9.15
C GLN A 21 11.97 -10.01 8.64
N ALA A 22 12.32 -8.88 9.25
CA ALA A 22 12.05 -7.54 8.75
C ALA A 22 13.38 -6.94 8.31
N ALA A 23 13.43 -6.33 7.12
CA ALA A 23 14.12 -5.06 6.91
C ALA A 23 13.88 -4.52 5.49
N LEU A 24 13.19 -3.39 5.33
CA LEU A 24 13.64 -2.41 4.34
C LEU A 24 14.21 -1.20 5.10
N THR A 25 15.52 -1.09 5.13
CA THR A 25 16.20 0.12 5.61
C THR A 25 16.81 0.81 4.40
N GLY A 26 16.43 2.07 4.18
CA GLY A 26 17.10 2.94 3.21
C GLY A 26 18.58 3.12 3.55
N VAL A 27 19.33 3.82 2.69
CA VAL A 27 20.74 4.17 2.96
C VAL A 27 20.83 4.86 4.34
N GLU A 28 21.82 4.50 5.18
CA GLU A 28 22.08 5.23 6.43
C GLU A 28 22.12 6.74 6.14
N GLY A 29 21.34 7.53 6.87
CA GLY A 29 21.17 8.98 6.64
C GLY A 29 19.96 9.38 5.79
N GLN A 30 19.17 8.46 5.22
CA GLN A 30 17.93 8.81 4.51
C GLN A 30 16.71 8.96 5.44
N ALA A 31 15.84 9.92 5.11
CA ALA A 31 14.61 10.28 5.82
C ALA A 31 13.43 9.32 5.58
N TRP A 32 13.65 8.04 5.25
CA TRP A 32 12.57 7.06 5.06
C TRP A 32 12.97 5.61 5.39
N ARG A 33 11.98 4.78 5.72
CA ARG A 33 12.09 3.35 6.05
C ARG A 33 10.92 2.60 5.43
N ALA A 34 11.08 1.32 5.13
CA ALA A 34 9.95 0.50 4.70
C ALA A 34 10.04 -0.91 5.31
N HIS A 35 8.94 -1.65 5.32
CA HIS A 35 8.94 -3.04 5.78
C HIS A 35 7.90 -3.82 5.02
N HIS A 36 8.10 -5.13 4.91
CA HIS A 36 7.11 -6.07 4.42
C HIS A 36 7.11 -7.33 5.30
N GLY A 37 6.01 -8.08 5.29
CA GLY A 37 5.93 -9.34 6.03
C GLY A 37 5.84 -9.21 7.54
N LEU A 38 5.49 -8.03 8.07
CA LEU A 38 5.36 -7.83 9.51
C LEU A 38 4.08 -8.47 10.03
N THR A 39 4.14 -9.28 11.09
CA THR A 39 2.93 -9.66 11.84
C THR A 39 2.28 -8.42 12.46
N GLY A 40 1.01 -8.50 12.85
CA GLY A 40 0.34 -7.37 13.53
C GLY A 40 1.09 -6.85 14.77
N ALA A 41 1.63 -7.76 15.60
CA ALA A 41 2.43 -7.37 16.77
C ALA A 41 3.75 -6.70 16.37
N ALA A 42 4.47 -7.27 15.40
CA ALA A 42 5.72 -6.68 14.91
C ALA A 42 5.49 -5.31 14.26
N PHE A 43 4.41 -5.16 13.48
CA PHE A 43 4.00 -3.90 12.91
C PHE A 43 3.68 -2.85 13.98
N GLN A 44 2.92 -3.19 15.02
CA GLN A 44 2.63 -2.28 16.13
C GLN A 44 3.91 -1.79 16.83
N THR A 45 4.86 -2.69 17.08
CA THR A 45 6.16 -2.33 17.66
C THR A 45 6.95 -1.39 16.76
N GLN A 46 7.07 -1.69 15.46
CA GLN A 46 7.80 -0.83 14.52
C GLN A 46 7.10 0.53 14.32
N PHE A 47 5.77 0.54 14.25
CA PHE A 47 4.99 1.76 14.18
C PHE A 47 5.27 2.68 15.38
N ASN A 48 5.18 2.16 16.60
CA ASN A 48 5.46 2.94 17.82
C ASN A 48 6.90 3.48 17.84
N ASN A 49 7.86 2.64 17.42
CA ASN A 49 9.27 3.01 17.38
C ASN A 49 9.57 4.12 16.35
N TYR A 50 9.02 4.03 15.14
CA TYR A 50 9.25 5.03 14.11
C TYR A 50 8.53 6.35 14.39
N VAL A 51 7.30 6.28 14.91
CA VAL A 51 6.54 7.48 15.30
C VAL A 51 7.25 8.24 16.42
N SER A 52 7.82 7.56 17.42
CA SER A 52 8.59 8.23 18.49
C SER A 52 9.88 8.88 17.99
N GLN A 53 10.41 8.44 16.83
CA GLN A 53 11.56 9.03 16.15
C GLN A 53 11.18 10.09 15.10
N GLY A 54 9.91 10.52 15.07
CA GLY A 54 9.42 11.57 14.17
C GLY A 54 9.15 11.12 12.73
N TYR A 55 9.13 9.82 12.45
CA TYR A 55 8.65 9.32 11.16
C TYR A 55 7.11 9.33 11.11
N ARG A 56 6.57 9.54 9.90
CA ARG A 56 5.14 9.45 9.59
C ARG A 56 4.91 8.23 8.71
N LEU A 57 3.85 7.47 8.99
CA LEU A 57 3.46 6.36 8.11
C LEU A 57 2.81 6.94 6.85
N THR A 58 3.40 6.71 5.67
CA THR A 58 2.94 7.25 4.38
C THR A 58 2.27 6.21 3.49
N HIS A 59 2.56 4.93 3.72
CA HIS A 59 1.93 3.80 3.05
C HIS A 59 1.70 2.67 4.04
N LEU A 60 0.54 2.01 3.93
CA LEU A 60 0.16 0.85 4.73
C LEU A 60 -0.69 -0.09 3.90
N ASP A 61 -0.28 -1.35 3.85
CA ASP A 61 -0.94 -2.44 3.16
C ASP A 61 -1.02 -3.63 4.12
N GLY A 62 -2.24 -4.10 4.38
CA GLY A 62 -2.51 -5.29 5.16
C GLY A 62 -2.90 -6.44 4.26
N TYR A 63 -2.53 -7.66 4.62
CA TYR A 63 -2.93 -8.85 3.89
C TYR A 63 -3.03 -10.07 4.81
N GLY A 64 -3.93 -10.99 4.47
CA GLY A 64 -4.06 -12.26 5.18
C GLY A 64 -3.25 -13.34 4.49
N LEU A 65 -2.48 -14.10 5.27
CA LEU A 65 -1.82 -15.32 4.81
C LEU A 65 -1.94 -16.39 5.89
N ASN A 66 -2.46 -17.56 5.52
CA ASN A 66 -2.63 -18.69 6.44
C ASN A 66 -3.33 -18.30 7.76
N ASN A 67 -4.41 -17.52 7.65
CA ASN A 67 -5.20 -16.97 8.78
C ASN A 67 -4.45 -16.01 9.72
N VAL A 68 -3.30 -15.49 9.31
CA VAL A 68 -2.54 -14.49 10.05
C VAL A 68 -2.53 -13.16 9.27
N ALA A 69 -2.69 -12.05 9.99
CA ALA A 69 -2.56 -10.71 9.44
C ALA A 69 -1.07 -10.35 9.30
N TYR A 70 -0.69 -9.89 8.11
CA TYR A 70 0.61 -9.33 7.82
C TYR A 70 0.47 -7.92 7.26
N PHE A 71 1.54 -7.14 7.39
CA PHE A 71 1.59 -5.74 6.97
C PHE A 71 2.86 -5.43 6.19
N ALA A 72 2.72 -4.58 5.18
CA ALA A 72 3.78 -3.84 4.54
C ALA A 72 3.56 -2.34 4.73
N ALA A 73 4.63 -1.59 4.96
CA ALA A 73 4.55 -0.20 5.41
C ALA A 73 5.73 0.63 4.89
N ILE A 74 5.49 1.92 4.64
CA ILE A 74 6.52 2.91 4.32
C ILE A 74 6.38 4.07 5.30
N TYR A 75 7.50 4.48 5.89
CA TYR A 75 7.62 5.54 6.87
C TYR A 75 8.57 6.62 6.37
N GLU A 76 8.24 7.89 6.59
CA GLU A 76 9.07 9.02 6.15
C GLU A 76 9.18 10.09 7.24
N GLN A 77 10.39 10.56 7.51
CA GLN A 77 10.65 11.76 8.30
C GLN A 77 10.36 13.00 7.44
N THR A 78 9.10 13.39 7.45
CA THR A 78 8.60 14.58 6.75
C THR A 78 7.80 15.44 7.72
N SER A 79 7.85 16.76 7.55
CA SER A 79 6.91 17.65 8.21
C SER A 79 5.53 17.55 7.54
N GLY A 80 4.50 18.04 8.22
CA GLY A 80 3.16 18.11 7.65
C GLY A 80 2.07 18.25 8.71
N PRO A 81 0.79 18.19 8.28
CA PRO A 81 -0.33 18.33 9.19
C PRO A 81 -0.37 17.22 10.25
N ALA A 82 -1.16 17.41 11.30
CA ALA A 82 -1.47 16.33 12.24
C ALA A 82 -2.02 15.12 11.47
N TRP A 83 -1.66 13.90 11.88
CA TRP A 83 -2.03 12.67 11.18
C TRP A 83 -2.37 11.56 12.17
N VAL A 84 -3.18 10.61 11.71
CA VAL A 84 -3.61 9.43 12.46
C VAL A 84 -3.53 8.23 11.54
N ALA A 85 -3.05 7.09 12.06
CA ALA A 85 -3.20 5.80 11.40
C ALA A 85 -3.90 4.81 12.34
N LYS A 86 -4.75 3.97 11.76
CA LYS A 86 -5.47 2.89 12.45
C LYS A 86 -5.41 1.64 11.60
N PHE A 87 -5.37 0.47 12.23
CA PHE A 87 -5.24 -0.80 11.53
C PHE A 87 -5.90 -1.92 12.31
N GLY A 88 -6.26 -3.00 11.61
CA GLY A 88 -6.97 -4.13 12.21
C GLY A 88 -8.44 -3.83 12.52
N LEU A 89 -9.00 -2.76 11.94
CA LEU A 89 -10.38 -2.35 12.17
C LEU A 89 -11.34 -3.32 11.48
N THR A 90 -12.45 -3.66 12.13
CA THR A 90 -13.61 -4.25 11.44
C THR A 90 -14.23 -3.22 10.50
N SER A 91 -15.14 -3.63 9.61
CA SER A 91 -15.87 -2.70 8.75
C SER A 91 -16.66 -1.65 9.54
N ALA A 92 -17.37 -2.07 10.59
CA ALA A 92 -18.07 -1.15 11.49
C ALA A 92 -17.11 -0.22 12.25
N GLY A 93 -16.02 -0.76 12.79
CA GLY A 93 -15.01 0.06 13.49
C GLY A 93 -14.28 1.03 12.56
N TYR A 94 -14.06 0.65 11.30
CA TYR A 94 -13.54 1.55 10.28
C TYR A 94 -14.52 2.67 9.98
N GLN A 95 -15.80 2.37 9.80
CA GLN A 95 -16.83 3.39 9.55
C GLN A 95 -16.94 4.37 10.72
N GLU A 96 -16.95 3.87 11.96
CA GLU A 96 -16.95 4.71 13.16
C GLU A 96 -15.72 5.65 13.21
N GLN A 97 -14.51 5.10 13.05
CA GLN A 97 -13.29 5.92 13.07
C GLN A 97 -13.25 6.91 11.90
N PHE A 98 -13.76 6.53 10.72
CA PHE A 98 -13.88 7.43 9.58
C PHE A 98 -14.78 8.62 9.93
N ASP A 99 -15.98 8.37 10.46
CA ASP A 99 -16.95 9.41 10.79
C ASP A 99 -16.42 10.34 11.89
N THR A 100 -15.79 9.78 12.93
CA THR A 100 -15.13 10.56 13.99
C THR A 100 -14.01 11.45 13.43
N LEU A 101 -13.07 10.88 12.66
CA LEU A 101 -11.91 11.62 12.17
C LEU A 101 -12.33 12.70 11.16
N VAL A 102 -13.32 12.43 10.30
CA VAL A 102 -13.88 13.43 9.37
C VAL A 102 -14.53 14.58 10.13
N LYS A 103 -15.31 14.29 11.18
CA LYS A 103 -15.90 15.33 12.05
C LYS A 103 -14.83 16.19 12.73
N ASP A 104 -13.70 15.59 13.09
CA ASP A 104 -12.56 16.27 13.69
C ASP A 104 -11.68 17.02 12.67
N GLY A 105 -12.06 17.04 11.40
CA GLY A 105 -11.38 17.77 10.32
C GLY A 105 -10.22 17.00 9.67
N TYR A 106 -10.08 15.70 9.93
CA TYR A 106 -9.15 14.84 9.21
C TYR A 106 -9.74 14.38 7.86
N ARG A 107 -8.86 14.09 6.91
CA ARG A 107 -9.18 13.54 5.59
C ARG A 107 -8.50 12.20 5.41
N LEU A 108 -9.23 11.23 4.88
CA LEU A 108 -8.65 9.93 4.57
C LEU A 108 -7.67 10.06 3.39
N LYS A 109 -6.45 9.57 3.57
CA LYS A 109 -5.40 9.58 2.54
C LYS A 109 -5.15 8.21 1.92
N LYS A 110 -5.21 7.16 2.75
CA LYS A 110 -5.01 5.76 2.36
C LYS A 110 -6.01 4.89 3.10
N VAL A 111 -6.56 3.91 2.41
CA VAL A 111 -7.35 2.81 3.01
C VAL A 111 -7.03 1.52 2.28
N ASN A 112 -6.64 0.51 3.03
CA ASN A 112 -6.39 -0.82 2.52
C ASN A 112 -7.36 -1.78 3.22
N GLY A 113 -8.13 -2.51 2.42
CA GLY A 113 -8.96 -3.61 2.89
C GLY A 113 -8.19 -4.91 2.80
N TYR A 114 -8.43 -5.84 3.71
CA TYR A 114 -7.88 -7.19 3.67
C TYR A 114 -8.75 -8.15 4.45
N SER A 115 -8.51 -9.44 4.33
CA SER A 115 -9.27 -10.47 5.04
C SER A 115 -8.37 -11.40 5.81
N VAL A 116 -8.78 -11.74 7.02
CA VAL A 116 -8.12 -12.72 7.89
C VAL A 116 -9.18 -13.69 8.38
N ASN A 117 -9.00 -14.98 8.13
CA ASN A 117 -9.97 -16.02 8.49
C ASN A 117 -11.41 -15.68 8.04
N GLY A 118 -11.57 -15.28 6.78
CA GLY A 118 -12.85 -14.90 6.18
C GLY A 118 -13.47 -13.59 6.70
N SER A 119 -12.83 -12.91 7.65
CA SER A 119 -13.32 -11.66 8.22
C SER A 119 -12.59 -10.46 7.64
N GLU A 120 -13.35 -9.50 7.10
CA GLU A 120 -12.79 -8.27 6.54
C GLU A 120 -12.19 -7.37 7.62
N ARG A 121 -11.09 -6.71 7.28
CA ARG A 121 -10.34 -5.78 8.10
C ARG A 121 -9.88 -4.59 7.27
N PHE A 122 -9.66 -3.47 7.94
CA PHE A 122 -9.19 -2.24 7.33
C PHE A 122 -7.98 -1.68 8.04
N ALA A 123 -7.10 -1.08 7.25
CA ALA A 123 -6.01 -0.24 7.69
C ALA A 123 -6.08 1.09 6.94
N ALA A 124 -5.87 2.21 7.64
CA ALA A 124 -6.09 3.52 7.05
C ALA A 124 -5.20 4.59 7.69
N ILE A 125 -4.92 5.61 6.88
CA ILE A 125 -4.10 6.77 7.22
C ILE A 125 -4.93 8.02 6.90
N TRP A 126 -5.03 8.92 7.86
CA TRP A 126 -5.69 10.21 7.75
C TRP A 126 -4.72 11.33 8.11
N ASP A 127 -4.95 12.52 7.55
CA ASP A 127 -4.26 13.74 7.97
C ASP A 127 -5.20 14.95 8.05
N LYS A 128 -4.79 16.00 8.76
CA LYS A 128 -5.48 17.30 8.84
C LYS A 128 -5.06 18.24 7.71
N SER A 129 -4.82 17.71 6.50
CA SER A 129 -4.55 18.57 5.35
C SER A 129 -5.78 19.39 4.98
N SER A 130 -5.59 20.68 4.72
CA SER A 130 -6.57 21.46 3.99
C SER A 130 -6.57 21.03 2.52
N GLY A 131 -7.64 21.35 1.79
CA GLY A 131 -7.66 21.13 0.35
C GLY A 131 -9.06 21.10 -0.23
N ALA A 132 -9.12 20.76 -1.52
CA ALA A 132 -10.35 20.65 -2.26
C ALA A 132 -11.27 19.55 -1.71
N ALA A 133 -12.52 19.56 -2.20
CA ALA A 133 -13.49 18.51 -1.89
C ALA A 133 -12.94 17.12 -2.21
N TRP A 134 -13.28 16.13 -1.39
CA TRP A 134 -12.83 14.76 -1.54
C TRP A 134 -13.96 13.79 -1.23
N VAL A 135 -13.81 12.55 -1.70
CA VAL A 135 -14.75 11.47 -1.47
C VAL A 135 -13.99 10.19 -1.18
N ALA A 136 -14.44 9.43 -0.19
CA ALA A 136 -14.04 8.05 0.00
C ALA A 136 -15.23 7.09 -0.08
N ARG A 137 -14.98 5.90 -0.61
CA ARG A 137 -15.93 4.78 -0.66
C ARG A 137 -15.19 3.48 -0.32
N HIS A 138 -15.90 2.53 0.28
CA HIS A 138 -15.38 1.20 0.62
C HIS A 138 -16.49 0.16 0.46
N ASN A 139 -16.14 -1.12 0.53
CA ASN A 139 -17.05 -2.25 0.37
C ASN A 139 -17.79 -2.30 -0.98
N LEU A 140 -17.20 -1.68 -2.01
CA LEU A 140 -17.76 -1.66 -3.36
C LEU A 140 -17.45 -2.99 -4.06
N ASP A 141 -18.42 -3.62 -4.70
CA ASP A 141 -18.10 -4.63 -5.72
C ASP A 141 -17.51 -3.98 -6.99
N SER A 142 -17.14 -4.81 -7.97
CA SER A 142 -16.52 -4.33 -9.22
C SER A 142 -17.40 -3.35 -10.01
N ALA A 143 -18.70 -3.60 -10.08
CA ALA A 143 -19.64 -2.76 -10.83
C ALA A 143 -19.90 -1.44 -10.09
N GLN A 144 -20.10 -1.52 -8.78
CA GLN A 144 -20.25 -0.36 -7.90
C GLN A 144 -18.99 0.54 -7.92
N TYR A 145 -17.80 -0.07 -7.89
CA TYR A 145 -16.54 0.65 -8.06
C TYR A 145 -16.46 1.36 -9.40
N GLN A 146 -16.77 0.67 -10.50
CA GLN A 146 -16.73 1.28 -11.83
C GLN A 146 -17.75 2.43 -11.96
N ALA A 147 -18.95 2.28 -11.40
CA ALA A 147 -19.97 3.32 -11.38
C ALA A 147 -19.53 4.55 -10.57
N ALA A 148 -18.96 4.33 -9.37
CA ALA A 148 -18.42 5.40 -8.53
C ALA A 148 -17.26 6.13 -9.23
N PHE A 149 -16.34 5.38 -9.83
CA PHE A 149 -15.24 5.94 -10.61
C PHE A 149 -15.76 6.84 -11.74
N ASN A 150 -16.64 6.33 -12.60
CA ASN A 150 -17.20 7.10 -13.72
C ASN A 150 -17.90 8.37 -13.24
N THR A 151 -18.69 8.27 -12.17
CA THR A 151 -19.43 9.39 -11.57
C THR A 151 -18.49 10.47 -11.05
N TYR A 152 -17.46 10.10 -10.28
CA TYR A 152 -16.56 11.10 -9.70
C TYR A 152 -15.64 11.72 -10.75
N VAL A 153 -15.18 10.94 -11.73
CA VAL A 153 -14.39 11.46 -12.85
C VAL A 153 -15.19 12.47 -13.68
N SER A 154 -16.46 12.20 -14.00
CA SER A 154 -17.30 13.16 -14.73
C SER A 154 -17.57 14.44 -13.94
N GLN A 155 -17.43 14.41 -12.61
CA GLN A 155 -17.55 15.57 -11.72
C GLN A 155 -16.22 16.31 -11.46
N GLY A 156 -15.15 15.92 -12.17
CA GLY A 156 -13.82 16.55 -12.04
C GLY A 156 -13.00 16.08 -10.83
N TYR A 157 -13.36 14.93 -10.25
CA TYR A 157 -12.51 14.27 -9.26
C TYR A 157 -11.49 13.34 -9.94
N ARG A 158 -10.39 13.11 -9.23
CA ARG A 158 -9.34 12.19 -9.63
C ARG A 158 -9.19 11.11 -8.57
N LEU A 159 -9.09 9.85 -9.00
CA LEU A 159 -8.77 8.74 -8.12
C LEU A 159 -7.33 8.88 -7.62
N LYS A 160 -7.14 8.97 -6.31
CA LYS A 160 -5.83 9.11 -5.66
C LYS A 160 -5.34 7.84 -4.99
N HIS A 161 -6.27 6.98 -4.56
CA HIS A 161 -5.96 5.71 -3.94
C HIS A 161 -7.04 4.69 -4.27
N VAL A 162 -6.63 3.45 -4.53
CA VAL A 162 -7.53 2.29 -4.69
C VAL A 162 -6.90 1.12 -3.94
N SER A 163 -7.74 0.34 -3.26
CA SER A 163 -7.39 -0.94 -2.69
C SER A 163 -8.42 -1.98 -3.12
N GLY A 164 -7.95 -3.12 -3.61
CA GLY A 164 -8.76 -4.30 -3.85
C GLY A 164 -8.54 -5.34 -2.75
N TYR A 165 -9.57 -6.07 -2.40
CA TYR A 165 -9.49 -7.10 -1.35
C TYR A 165 -10.57 -8.16 -1.53
N ALA A 166 -10.38 -9.32 -0.92
CA ALA A 166 -11.38 -10.38 -0.92
C ALA A 166 -12.29 -10.27 0.30
N VAL A 167 -13.59 -10.49 0.09
CA VAL A 167 -14.54 -10.87 1.15
C VAL A 167 -15.18 -12.19 0.71
N GLY A 168 -14.79 -13.28 1.36
CA GLY A 168 -15.05 -14.63 0.85
C GLY A 168 -14.43 -14.83 -0.54
N THR A 169 -15.27 -15.16 -1.52
CA THR A 169 -14.87 -15.36 -2.93
C THR A 169 -15.08 -14.11 -3.80
N THR A 170 -15.50 -12.99 -3.21
CA THR A 170 -15.85 -11.77 -3.95
C THR A 170 -14.77 -10.72 -3.83
N ALA A 171 -14.41 -10.09 -4.94
CA ALA A 171 -13.57 -8.90 -4.95
C ALA A 171 -14.36 -7.68 -4.47
N LYS A 172 -13.79 -6.94 -3.52
CA LYS A 172 -14.27 -5.67 -3.00
C LYS A 172 -13.22 -4.58 -3.20
N TYR A 173 -13.67 -3.33 -3.21
CA TYR A 173 -12.82 -2.17 -3.48
C TYR A 173 -13.09 -1.04 -2.50
N ALA A 174 -12.00 -0.37 -2.11
CA ALA A 174 -12.01 0.92 -1.44
C ALA A 174 -11.27 1.95 -2.29
N ALA A 175 -11.74 3.19 -2.27
CA ALA A 175 -11.26 4.24 -3.16
C ALA A 175 -11.29 5.61 -2.47
N VAL A 176 -10.28 6.43 -2.74
CA VAL A 176 -10.22 7.83 -2.33
C VAL A 176 -10.05 8.71 -3.57
N PHE A 177 -10.90 9.72 -3.67
CA PHE A 177 -10.96 10.67 -4.77
C PHE A 177 -10.76 12.09 -4.25
N ASP A 178 -9.91 12.87 -4.91
CA ASP A 178 -9.74 14.30 -4.63
C ASP A 178 -10.20 15.11 -5.84
N LYS A 179 -11.01 16.16 -5.61
CA LYS A 179 -11.38 17.12 -6.65
C LYS A 179 -10.16 17.94 -7.02
N SER A 180 -9.63 17.71 -8.21
CA SER A 180 -8.37 18.34 -8.63
C SER A 180 -8.23 18.34 -10.14
N ALA A 181 -7.63 19.40 -10.68
CA ALA A 181 -7.07 19.37 -12.03
C ALA A 181 -5.80 18.49 -12.03
N GLY A 182 -5.35 18.09 -13.22
CA GLY A 182 -4.13 17.31 -13.34
C GLY A 182 -3.93 16.74 -14.75
N PRO A 183 -2.83 16.00 -14.96
CA PRO A 183 -2.52 15.32 -16.21
C PRO A 183 -3.64 14.35 -16.62
N LYS A 184 -3.65 13.85 -17.86
CA LYS A 184 -4.52 12.70 -18.17
C LYS A 184 -4.17 11.53 -17.25
N PHE A 185 -5.14 10.72 -16.87
CA PHE A 185 -4.89 9.55 -16.03
C PHE A 185 -5.72 8.36 -16.48
N ALA A 186 -5.24 7.17 -16.14
CA ALA A 186 -5.92 5.92 -16.34
C ALA A 186 -6.00 5.19 -15.00
N ALA A 187 -7.09 4.47 -14.76
CA ALA A 187 -7.22 3.56 -13.64
C ALA A 187 -7.84 2.24 -14.12
N ARG A 188 -7.40 1.13 -13.51
CA ARG A 188 -7.88 -0.22 -13.79
C ARG A 188 -7.97 -1.00 -12.49
N HIS A 189 -8.90 -1.95 -12.42
CA HIS A 189 -9.09 -2.88 -11.31
C HIS A 189 -9.40 -4.27 -11.84
N GLY A 190 -9.21 -5.30 -11.01
CA GLY A 190 -9.50 -6.68 -11.38
C GLY A 190 -8.59 -7.27 -12.46
N LEU A 191 -7.41 -6.68 -12.69
CA LEU A 191 -6.49 -7.19 -13.70
C LEU A 191 -5.78 -8.44 -13.20
N THR A 192 -5.68 -9.49 -14.01
CA THR A 192 -4.75 -10.60 -13.73
C THR A 192 -3.30 -10.13 -13.80
N SER A 193 -2.35 -10.93 -13.29
CA SER A 193 -0.91 -10.63 -13.42
C SER A 193 -0.49 -10.33 -14.87
N ALA A 194 -0.96 -11.12 -15.83
CA ALA A 194 -0.62 -10.93 -17.24
C ALA A 194 -1.25 -9.66 -17.83
N GLN A 195 -2.51 -9.38 -17.48
CA GLN A 195 -3.21 -8.17 -17.91
C GLN A 195 -2.58 -6.91 -17.32
N TYR A 196 -2.20 -6.94 -16.04
CA TYR A 196 -1.48 -5.86 -15.38
C TYR A 196 -0.16 -5.56 -16.09
N GLN A 197 0.65 -6.59 -16.37
CA GLN A 197 1.93 -6.42 -17.06
C GLN A 197 1.75 -5.86 -18.50
N ALA A 198 0.73 -6.31 -19.22
CA ALA A 198 0.39 -5.78 -20.53
C ALA A 198 -0.03 -4.31 -20.46
N GLU A 199 -0.89 -3.94 -19.51
CA GLU A 199 -1.37 -2.56 -19.34
C GLU A 199 -0.23 -1.61 -18.93
N VAL A 200 0.67 -2.04 -18.03
CA VAL A 200 1.88 -1.27 -17.68
C VAL A 200 2.75 -1.02 -18.92
N THR A 201 2.94 -2.02 -19.77
CA THR A 201 3.75 -1.92 -20.99
C THR A 201 3.12 -0.95 -21.99
N LYS A 202 1.81 -1.10 -22.24
CA LYS A 202 1.03 -0.22 -23.11
C LYS A 202 1.08 1.22 -22.63
N LEU A 203 0.68 1.48 -21.39
CA LEU A 203 0.59 2.81 -20.82
C LEU A 203 1.97 3.50 -20.75
N LYS A 204 3.05 2.75 -20.48
CA LYS A 204 4.41 3.27 -20.59
C LYS A 204 4.73 3.80 -21.99
N GLY A 205 4.34 3.06 -23.04
CA GLY A 205 4.51 3.48 -24.43
C GLY A 205 3.70 4.74 -24.80
N GLU A 206 2.58 4.97 -24.10
CA GLU A 206 1.72 6.16 -24.24
C GLU A 206 2.16 7.33 -23.33
N GLY A 207 3.28 7.21 -22.62
CA GLY A 207 3.83 8.25 -21.74
C GLY A 207 3.17 8.33 -20.36
N TYR A 208 2.39 7.31 -19.98
CA TYR A 208 1.81 7.19 -18.64
C TYR A 208 2.77 6.49 -17.68
N ARG A 209 2.69 6.87 -16.40
CA ARG A 209 3.49 6.35 -15.30
C ARG A 209 2.59 5.86 -14.18
N PRO A 210 2.81 4.66 -13.62
CA PRO A 210 2.06 4.21 -12.46
C PRO A 210 2.35 5.12 -11.26
N VAL A 211 1.31 5.54 -10.55
CA VAL A 211 1.38 6.35 -9.32
C VAL A 211 0.79 5.62 -8.12
N SER A 212 0.00 4.57 -8.36
CA SER A 212 -0.53 3.68 -7.34
C SER A 212 -0.66 2.27 -7.90
N ILE A 213 -0.33 1.29 -7.06
CA ILE A 213 -0.55 -0.13 -7.30
C ILE A 213 -1.05 -0.73 -6.00
N ASP A 214 -2.02 -1.63 -6.10
CA ASP A 214 -2.52 -2.50 -5.05
C ASP A 214 -2.70 -3.90 -5.66
N ALA A 215 -2.25 -4.92 -4.93
CA ALA A 215 -2.29 -6.31 -5.36
C ALA A 215 -2.99 -7.15 -4.30
N TYR A 216 -3.89 -8.04 -4.72
CA TYR A 216 -4.77 -8.77 -3.82
C TYR A 216 -5.12 -10.14 -4.41
N THR A 217 -5.58 -11.07 -3.57
CA THR A 217 -5.93 -12.42 -3.99
C THR A 217 -7.40 -12.69 -3.73
N VAL A 218 -8.13 -13.13 -4.75
CA VAL A 218 -9.54 -13.53 -4.65
C VAL A 218 -9.67 -14.96 -5.18
N ASN A 219 -10.17 -15.88 -4.35
CA ASN A 219 -10.32 -17.29 -4.72
C ASN A 219 -9.06 -17.91 -5.35
N GLY A 220 -7.88 -17.65 -4.78
CA GLY A 220 -6.59 -18.13 -5.28
C GLY A 220 -6.04 -17.40 -6.52
N GLN A 221 -6.80 -16.48 -7.11
CA GLN A 221 -6.36 -15.67 -8.25
C GLN A 221 -5.79 -14.33 -7.78
N ASN A 222 -4.54 -14.06 -8.17
CA ASN A 222 -3.89 -12.77 -7.91
C ASN A 222 -4.38 -11.71 -8.91
N LEU A 223 -4.88 -10.61 -8.38
CA LEU A 223 -5.48 -9.49 -9.09
C LEU A 223 -4.77 -8.18 -8.71
N PHE A 224 -4.90 -7.19 -9.59
CA PHE A 224 -4.27 -5.89 -9.44
C PHE A 224 -5.26 -4.75 -9.70
N ALA A 225 -5.14 -3.70 -8.91
CA ALA A 225 -5.71 -2.39 -9.16
C ALA A 225 -4.59 -1.35 -9.22
N ALA A 226 -4.67 -0.42 -10.15
CA ALA A 226 -3.61 0.56 -10.35
C ALA A 226 -4.12 1.85 -10.98
N VAL A 227 -3.36 2.92 -10.74
CA VAL A 227 -3.59 4.27 -11.26
C VAL A 227 -2.32 4.73 -11.95
N TRP A 228 -2.47 5.30 -13.14
CA TRP A 228 -1.38 5.87 -13.93
C TRP A 228 -1.70 7.32 -14.29
N GLU A 229 -0.69 8.18 -14.32
CA GLU A 229 -0.80 9.56 -14.80
C GLU A 229 0.13 9.78 -15.99
N GLN A 230 -0.33 10.54 -16.98
CA GLN A 230 0.45 10.93 -18.16
C GLN A 230 1.30 12.15 -17.82
N THR A 231 2.49 11.91 -17.28
CA THR A 231 3.40 12.95 -16.79
C THR A 231 4.83 12.73 -17.27
N THR A 232 5.56 13.83 -17.39
CA THR A 232 7.02 13.82 -17.32
C THR A 232 7.43 13.65 -15.87
N GLY A 233 8.48 12.88 -15.59
CA GLY A 233 8.92 12.65 -14.22
C GLY A 233 10.18 11.83 -14.13
N PRO A 234 10.68 11.60 -12.91
CA PRO A 234 11.83 10.73 -12.67
C PRO A 234 11.56 9.29 -13.10
N ASP A 235 12.61 8.55 -13.40
CA ASP A 235 12.53 7.14 -13.76
C ASP A 235 11.75 6.34 -12.71
N TRP A 236 11.00 5.34 -13.15
CA TRP A 236 10.22 4.49 -12.26
C TRP A 236 10.45 3.01 -12.55
N ALA A 237 10.24 2.18 -11.53
CA ALA A 237 10.22 0.73 -11.65
C ALA A 237 8.96 0.18 -10.97
N ALA A 238 8.27 -0.75 -11.63
CA ALA A 238 7.19 -1.53 -11.04
C ALA A 238 7.52 -3.01 -11.16
N ARG A 239 7.28 -3.77 -10.09
CA ARG A 239 7.53 -5.22 -10.02
C ARG A 239 6.38 -5.88 -9.29
N HIS A 240 6.08 -7.12 -9.64
CA HIS A 240 5.08 -7.93 -8.98
C HIS A 240 5.48 -9.41 -9.02
N ASN A 241 4.76 -10.23 -8.25
CA ASN A 241 4.96 -11.66 -8.09
C ASN A 241 6.36 -12.02 -7.56
N LEU A 242 6.92 -11.16 -6.71
CA LEU A 242 8.20 -11.41 -6.05
C LEU A 242 7.97 -12.15 -4.74
N THR A 243 8.74 -13.20 -4.46
CA THR A 243 8.82 -13.75 -3.09
C THR A 243 9.45 -12.73 -2.15
N SER A 244 9.36 -12.94 -0.83
CA SER A 244 9.98 -12.05 0.16
C SER A 244 11.47 -11.80 -0.13
N ALA A 245 12.23 -12.86 -0.43
CA ALA A 245 13.66 -12.76 -0.74
C ALA A 245 13.94 -12.02 -2.07
N GLN A 246 13.13 -12.27 -3.10
CA GLN A 246 13.24 -11.57 -4.38
C GLN A 246 12.89 -10.09 -4.25
N PHE A 247 11.85 -9.77 -3.47
CA PHE A 247 11.44 -8.40 -3.20
C PHE A 247 12.53 -7.64 -2.45
N GLN A 248 13.14 -8.27 -1.43
CA GLN A 248 14.26 -7.69 -0.72
C GLN A 248 15.45 -7.39 -1.65
N ALA A 249 15.85 -8.37 -2.46
CA ALA A 249 16.98 -8.21 -3.38
C ALA A 249 16.73 -7.08 -4.41
N GLU A 250 15.52 -6.99 -4.96
CA GLU A 250 15.15 -5.93 -5.90
C GLU A 250 15.05 -4.57 -5.23
N PHE A 251 14.54 -4.50 -3.99
CA PHE A 251 14.54 -3.29 -3.20
C PHE A 251 15.97 -2.78 -2.97
N ASP A 252 16.87 -3.63 -2.48
CA ASP A 252 18.26 -3.25 -2.21
C ASP A 252 18.97 -2.77 -3.49
N ARG A 253 18.69 -3.45 -4.62
CA ARG A 253 19.22 -3.06 -5.93
C ARG A 253 18.70 -1.69 -6.37
N LEU A 254 17.40 -1.44 -6.25
CA LEU A 254 16.77 -0.18 -6.68
C LEU A 254 17.19 0.99 -5.77
N VAL A 255 17.28 0.79 -4.46
CA VAL A 255 17.79 1.80 -3.52
C VAL A 255 19.23 2.18 -3.85
N LYS A 256 20.11 1.20 -4.16
CA LYS A 256 21.49 1.48 -4.62
C LYS A 256 21.54 2.28 -5.92
N LEU A 257 20.52 2.18 -6.77
CA LEU A 257 20.38 2.96 -8.01
C LEU A 257 19.70 4.33 -7.80
N GLY A 258 19.41 4.69 -6.55
CA GLY A 258 18.79 5.96 -6.18
C GLY A 258 17.26 5.98 -6.22
N PHE A 259 16.60 4.82 -6.40
CA PHE A 259 15.15 4.74 -6.36
C PHE A 259 14.62 4.66 -4.92
N LYS A 260 13.47 5.26 -4.68
CA LYS A 260 12.67 5.18 -3.46
C LYS A 260 11.39 4.37 -3.71
N LEU A 261 11.09 3.44 -2.81
CA LEU A 261 9.81 2.71 -2.80
C LEU A 261 8.68 3.66 -2.39
N ILE A 262 7.59 3.69 -3.15
CA ILE A 262 6.42 4.56 -2.90
C ILE A 262 5.10 3.81 -2.72
N SER A 263 5.05 2.54 -3.12
CA SER A 263 3.95 1.62 -2.79
C SER A 263 4.47 0.19 -2.71
N VAL A 264 3.93 -0.59 -1.78
CA VAL A 264 4.19 -2.02 -1.62
C VAL A 264 2.90 -2.72 -1.22
N SER A 265 2.58 -3.83 -1.87
CA SER A 265 1.46 -4.68 -1.49
C SER A 265 1.89 -6.11 -1.28
N GLY A 266 1.40 -6.71 -0.20
CA GLY A 266 1.53 -8.14 0.06
C GLY A 266 0.26 -8.88 -0.34
N TYR A 267 0.40 -10.04 -0.97
CA TYR A 267 -0.73 -10.85 -1.42
C TYR A 267 -0.31 -12.31 -1.60
N GLY A 268 -1.20 -13.17 -2.08
CA GLY A 268 -0.92 -14.56 -2.41
C GLY A 268 -1.77 -15.54 -1.61
N SER A 269 -1.78 -16.79 -2.08
CA SER A 269 -2.40 -17.93 -1.42
C SER A 269 -1.31 -18.95 -1.08
N GLY A 270 -1.27 -19.43 0.16
CA GLY A 270 -0.26 -20.38 0.66
C GLY A 270 1.12 -19.76 0.93
N SER A 271 1.60 -18.85 0.08
CA SER A 271 2.84 -18.09 0.28
C SER A 271 2.67 -16.61 -0.08
N ALA A 272 3.39 -15.74 0.63
CA ALA A 272 3.39 -14.31 0.35
C ALA A 272 4.16 -13.98 -0.94
N LEU A 273 3.54 -13.17 -1.78
CA LEU A 273 4.13 -12.46 -2.89
C LEU A 273 4.01 -10.96 -2.64
N TYR A 274 4.90 -10.20 -3.28
CA TYR A 274 4.95 -8.76 -3.17
C TYR A 274 4.94 -8.08 -4.53
N ALA A 275 4.24 -6.96 -4.58
CA ALA A 275 4.31 -6.00 -5.66
C ALA A 275 4.80 -4.68 -5.10
N GLY A 276 5.61 -3.96 -5.89
CA GLY A 276 6.20 -2.70 -5.48
C GLY A 276 6.26 -1.72 -6.64
N LEU A 277 6.20 -0.45 -6.28
CA LEU A 277 6.38 0.69 -7.16
C LEU A 277 7.46 1.60 -6.57
N TRP A 278 8.47 1.90 -7.38
CA TRP A 278 9.59 2.76 -7.04
C TRP A 278 9.68 3.94 -8.02
N THR A 279 10.14 5.08 -7.51
CA THR A 279 10.48 6.28 -8.29
C THR A 279 11.90 6.72 -7.96
N LYS A 280 12.63 7.23 -8.94
CA LYS A 280 13.93 7.88 -8.74
C LYS A 280 13.78 9.32 -8.26
#